data_AF-A0A3M6D6Q9-F1
#
_entry.id   AF-A0A3M6D6Q9-F1
#
_cell.length_a   1.000
_cell.length_b   1.000
_cell.length_c   1.000
_cell.angle_alpha   90.00
_cell.angle_beta   90.00
_cell.angle_gamma   90.00
#
_symmetry.space_group_name_H-M   'P 1'
#
loop_
_entity.id
_entity.type
_entity.pdbx_description
1 polymer ?
#
loop_
_entity_poly.entity_id
_entity_poly.type
_entity_poly.pdbx_seq_one_letter_code
_entity_poly.pdbx_strand_id
1 'polypeptide(L)'
;MFAASPEGTLCAPFTLKEDLPMTLQKLPARFRHLPALILFAFTLGLSSAPACAAEKSAKRGIAYDVALPADLSALSSGVSWWYNWSPKAHYRLASYDYASTYSVDFIPMVWNDNLDDGQLKQYLLAHPSIHYLLVINEPNLLDQANLTPEAAASFWPRLEQIAAQTGVKLVGPAMN
;
A
#
# COMPACT_ATOMS: atom_id res chain seq x y z
N MET A 1 -27.79 -7.11 -10.92
CA MET A 1 -27.44 -7.47 -12.31
C MET A 1 -25.98 -7.90 -12.27
N PHE A 2 -25.73 -9.21 -12.40
CA PHE A 2 -24.38 -9.77 -12.40
C PHE A 2 -23.65 -9.28 -13.64
N ALA A 3 -22.45 -8.73 -13.47
CA ALA A 3 -21.53 -8.47 -14.57
C ALA A 3 -20.13 -8.91 -14.13
N ALA A 4 -19.57 -9.79 -14.95
CA ALA A 4 -18.38 -10.57 -14.72
C ALA A 4 -17.10 -9.73 -14.69
N SER A 5 -16.14 -10.20 -13.90
CA SER A 5 -14.74 -9.79 -13.94
C SER A 5 -14.11 -10.29 -15.24
N PRO A 6 -13.42 -9.45 -16.04
CA PRO A 6 -12.57 -9.95 -17.10
C PRO A 6 -11.19 -10.30 -16.55
N GLU A 7 -10.80 -11.55 -16.76
CA GLU A 7 -9.41 -11.98 -16.68
C GLU A 7 -8.56 -11.27 -17.73
N GLY A 8 -7.30 -11.00 -17.40
CA GLY A 8 -6.36 -10.38 -18.33
C GLY A 8 -4.97 -10.12 -17.75
N THR A 9 -4.34 -11.13 -17.15
CA THR A 9 -2.89 -11.10 -16.94
C THR A 9 -2.21 -11.46 -18.26
N LEU A 10 -1.61 -10.46 -18.91
CA LEU A 10 -0.67 -10.66 -20.02
C LEU A 10 0.65 -9.98 -19.66
N CYS A 11 1.52 -10.71 -18.97
CA CYS A 11 2.96 -10.45 -19.02
C CYS A 11 3.43 -10.79 -20.44
N ALA A 12 3.64 -9.76 -21.27
CA ALA A 12 4.28 -9.92 -22.57
C ALA A 12 5.81 -9.71 -22.43
N PRO A 13 6.63 -10.50 -23.13
CA PRO A 13 8.08 -10.55 -22.92
C PRO A 13 8.81 -9.39 -23.60
N PHE A 14 9.90 -8.96 -22.96
CA PHE A 14 10.86 -7.99 -23.47
C PHE A 14 11.64 -8.61 -24.65
N THR A 15 11.35 -8.17 -25.87
CA THR A 15 12.08 -8.58 -27.08
C THR A 15 13.39 -7.79 -27.19
N LEU A 16 14.53 -8.47 -27.02
CA LEU A 16 15.85 -7.91 -27.28
C LEU A 16 16.09 -7.90 -28.79
N LYS A 17 16.23 -6.70 -29.36
CA LYS A 17 16.50 -6.48 -30.78
C LYS A 17 18.02 -6.35 -30.96
N GLU A 18 18.67 -7.43 -31.39
CA GLU A 18 20.07 -7.40 -31.81
C GLU A 18 20.16 -7.50 -33.33
N ASP A 19 20.28 -6.35 -33.98
CA ASP A 19 20.70 -6.24 -35.39
C ASP A 19 22.13 -5.68 -35.40
N LEU A 20 23.12 -6.52 -35.72
CA LEU A 20 24.45 -6.05 -36.13
C LEU A 20 25.03 -6.97 -37.23
N PRO A 21 25.48 -6.42 -38.37
CA PRO A 21 25.86 -7.21 -39.54
C PRO A 21 27.24 -7.87 -39.42
N MET A 22 27.31 -9.09 -39.98
CA MET A 22 28.50 -9.87 -40.28
C MET A 22 29.60 -9.07 -40.99
N THR A 23 30.79 -9.04 -40.40
CA THR A 23 32.05 -8.83 -41.13
C THR A 23 32.81 -10.15 -41.24
N LEU A 24 33.09 -10.52 -42.49
CA LEU A 24 33.76 -11.75 -42.90
C LEU A 24 35.28 -11.61 -42.69
N GLN A 25 35.86 -12.36 -41.76
CA GLN A 25 37.31 -12.55 -41.68
C GLN A 25 37.65 -14.04 -41.91
N LYS A 26 38.27 -14.31 -43.05
CA LYS A 26 38.87 -15.60 -43.41
C LYS A 26 40.11 -15.85 -42.55
N LEU A 27 40.20 -17.00 -41.90
CA LEU A 27 41.47 -17.58 -41.45
C LEU A 27 41.51 -19.10 -41.71
N PRO A 28 42.70 -19.66 -41.99
CA PRO A 28 42.85 -20.88 -42.78
C PRO A 28 42.70 -22.16 -41.96
N ALA A 29 42.24 -23.19 -42.67
CA ALA A 29 42.10 -24.56 -42.20
C ALA A 29 43.43 -25.13 -41.67
N ARG A 30 43.42 -25.58 -40.42
CA ARG A 30 44.35 -26.63 -39.95
C ARG A 30 43.58 -27.67 -39.15
N PHE A 31 43.32 -28.76 -39.83
CA PHE A 31 42.77 -30.00 -39.32
C PHE A 31 43.79 -30.64 -38.39
N ARG A 32 43.46 -30.77 -37.09
CA ARG A 32 44.15 -31.67 -36.17
C ARG A 32 43.13 -32.28 -35.22
N HIS A 33 42.97 -33.59 -35.37
CA HIS A 33 42.17 -34.48 -34.55
C HIS A 33 42.56 -34.44 -33.06
N LEU A 34 41.59 -34.39 -32.16
CA LEU A 34 41.64 -34.90 -30.77
C LEU A 34 40.17 -35.06 -30.27
N PRO A 35 39.88 -35.89 -29.25
CA PRO A 35 38.77 -36.83 -29.24
C PRO A 35 37.50 -36.24 -28.61
N ALA A 36 36.36 -36.80 -28.98
CA ALA A 36 35.06 -36.47 -28.42
C ALA A 36 35.02 -36.79 -26.92
N LEU A 37 35.08 -35.75 -26.07
CA LEU A 37 34.71 -35.83 -24.66
C LEU A 37 33.33 -35.21 -24.50
N ILE A 38 32.30 -36.05 -24.57
CA ILE A 38 30.91 -35.64 -24.32
C ILE A 38 30.75 -35.47 -22.81
N LEU A 39 30.84 -34.23 -22.32
CA LEU A 39 30.49 -33.87 -20.96
C LEU A 39 28.97 -33.68 -20.88
N PHE A 40 28.24 -34.70 -20.45
CA PHE A 40 26.80 -34.60 -20.18
C PHE A 40 26.61 -33.88 -18.84
N ALA A 41 26.58 -32.55 -18.86
CA ALA A 41 26.22 -31.74 -17.70
C ALA A 41 24.72 -31.90 -17.43
N PHE A 42 24.36 -32.66 -16.40
CA PHE A 42 23.00 -32.77 -15.91
C PHE A 42 22.65 -31.48 -15.16
N THR A 43 22.17 -30.47 -15.87
CA THR A 43 21.58 -29.28 -15.25
C THR A 43 20.26 -29.68 -14.61
N LEU A 44 20.28 -29.92 -13.30
CA LEU A 44 19.06 -30.00 -12.51
C LEU A 44 18.44 -28.58 -12.52
N GLY A 45 17.57 -28.34 -13.49
CA GLY A 45 16.80 -27.11 -13.57
C GLY A 45 15.87 -27.05 -12.36
N LEU A 46 16.26 -26.29 -11.34
CA LEU A 46 15.30 -25.82 -10.34
C LEU A 46 14.35 -24.89 -11.09
N SER A 47 13.22 -25.44 -11.55
CA SER A 47 12.04 -24.64 -11.88
C SER A 47 11.55 -24.01 -10.57
N SER A 48 12.09 -22.85 -10.22
CA SER A 48 11.41 -21.93 -9.32
C SER A 48 10.19 -21.42 -10.08
N ALA A 49 9.05 -22.10 -9.92
CA ALA A 49 7.78 -21.52 -10.33
C ALA A 49 7.66 -20.16 -9.65
N PRO A 50 7.29 -19.08 -10.37
CA PRO A 50 7.00 -17.82 -9.72
C PRO A 50 5.89 -18.11 -8.70
N ALA A 51 6.19 -17.94 -7.42
CA ALA A 51 5.16 -17.96 -6.40
C ALA A 51 4.22 -16.81 -6.75
N CYS A 52 3.00 -17.10 -7.14
CA CYS A 52 1.94 -16.09 -7.16
C CYS A 52 1.85 -15.57 -5.72
N ALA A 53 2.44 -14.39 -5.47
CA ALA A 53 2.21 -13.70 -4.22
C ALA A 53 0.70 -13.51 -4.13
N ALA A 54 0.07 -14.11 -3.11
CA ALA A 54 -1.33 -13.91 -2.86
C ALA A 54 -1.55 -12.41 -2.66
N GLU A 55 -2.42 -11.82 -3.47
CA GLU A 55 -2.77 -10.42 -3.34
C GLU A 55 -3.32 -10.17 -1.93
N LYS A 56 -2.75 -9.20 -1.21
CA LYS A 56 -3.20 -8.90 0.16
C LYS A 56 -4.60 -8.31 0.15
N SER A 57 -5.36 -8.57 1.21
CA SER A 57 -6.73 -8.07 1.30
C SER A 57 -6.74 -6.56 1.52
N ALA A 58 -7.43 -5.82 0.64
CA ALA A 58 -7.70 -4.39 0.83
C ALA A 58 -8.44 -4.09 2.16
N LYS A 59 -9.17 -5.07 2.70
CA LYS A 59 -9.95 -4.93 3.94
C LYS A 59 -9.12 -5.10 5.21
N ARG A 60 -7.97 -5.76 5.14
CA ARG A 60 -7.18 -6.07 6.34
C ARG A 60 -6.39 -4.84 6.77
N GLY A 61 -6.75 -4.29 7.93
CA GLY A 61 -6.01 -3.24 8.60
C GLY A 61 -5.67 -3.56 10.04
N ILE A 62 -4.93 -2.68 10.69
CA ILE A 62 -4.59 -2.78 12.11
C ILE A 62 -4.87 -1.45 12.84
N ALA A 63 -5.30 -1.56 14.10
CA ALA A 63 -5.43 -0.45 15.03
C ALA A 63 -4.19 -0.43 15.94
N TYR A 64 -3.18 0.36 15.57
CA TYR A 64 -1.91 0.42 16.29
C TYR A 64 -1.11 1.66 15.88
N ASP A 65 -0.40 2.26 16.83
CA ASP A 65 0.54 3.34 16.56
C ASP A 65 1.88 2.80 16.03
N VAL A 66 1.87 2.39 14.75
CA VAL A 66 3.07 1.89 14.08
C VAL A 66 4.13 2.99 14.05
N ALA A 67 5.24 2.77 14.74
CA ALA A 67 6.29 3.78 14.92
C ALA A 67 7.56 3.51 14.12
N LEU A 68 7.78 2.27 13.67
CA LEU A 68 9.03 1.82 13.06
C LEU A 68 8.80 1.30 11.63
N PRO A 69 9.65 1.66 10.65
CA PRO A 69 9.59 1.08 9.31
C PRO A 69 9.76 -0.45 9.29
N ALA A 70 10.50 -1.01 10.24
CA ALA A 70 10.68 -2.45 10.38
C ALA A 70 9.35 -3.17 10.65
N ASP A 71 8.45 -2.56 11.42
CA ASP A 71 7.11 -3.12 11.69
C ASP A 71 6.26 -3.10 10.41
N LEU A 72 6.32 -2.00 9.64
CA LEU A 72 5.66 -1.95 8.33
C LEU A 72 6.19 -3.03 7.39
N SER A 73 7.50 -3.28 7.37
CA SER A 73 8.09 -4.38 6.59
C SER A 73 7.57 -5.75 7.01
N ALA A 74 7.35 -5.96 8.32
CA ALA A 74 6.82 -7.22 8.82
C ALA A 74 5.33 -7.42 8.48
N LEU A 75 4.56 -6.33 8.46
CA LEU A 75 3.10 -6.34 8.31
C LEU A 75 2.62 -6.23 6.85
N SER A 76 3.39 -5.57 5.99
CA SER A 76 2.96 -5.13 4.65
C SER A 76 2.56 -6.25 3.70
N SER A 77 3.05 -7.47 3.94
CA SER A 77 2.67 -8.66 3.17
C SER A 77 1.18 -9.03 3.32
N GLY A 78 0.54 -8.63 4.42
CA GLY A 78 -0.84 -8.99 4.72
C GLY A 78 -1.76 -7.82 5.10
N VAL A 79 -1.20 -6.69 5.54
CA VAL A 79 -1.93 -5.49 5.99
C VAL A 79 -1.94 -4.46 4.86
N SER A 80 -3.08 -3.82 4.63
CA SER A 80 -3.26 -2.79 3.59
C SER A 80 -3.42 -1.38 4.16
N TRP A 81 -3.83 -1.25 5.42
CA TRP A 81 -3.99 0.06 6.05
C TRP A 81 -3.81 -0.01 7.57
N TRP A 82 -3.54 1.13 8.19
CA TRP A 82 -3.54 1.25 9.65
C TRP A 82 -4.03 2.63 10.09
N TYR A 83 -4.39 2.73 11.37
CA TYR A 83 -4.67 3.99 12.04
C TYR A 83 -4.16 3.93 13.49
N ASN A 84 -3.97 5.09 14.11
CA ASN A 84 -3.38 5.23 15.44
C ASN A 84 -4.18 6.17 16.36
N TRP A 85 -5.49 6.30 16.11
CA TRP A 85 -6.39 7.21 16.86
C TRP A 85 -6.01 8.70 16.79
N SER A 86 -5.12 9.09 15.87
CA SER A 86 -4.61 10.45 15.73
C SER A 86 -4.83 11.01 14.31
N PRO A 87 -4.86 12.35 14.15
CA PRO A 87 -4.93 13.00 12.84
C PRO A 87 -3.73 12.73 11.92
N LYS A 88 -2.62 12.24 12.49
CA LYS A 88 -1.35 12.00 11.77
C LYS A 88 -0.70 10.70 12.23
N ALA A 89 -0.01 10.04 11.30
CA ALA A 89 0.85 8.90 11.60
C ALA A 89 1.95 9.28 12.60
N HIS A 90 2.53 8.28 13.25
CA HIS A 90 3.63 8.47 14.19
C HIS A 90 4.77 9.30 13.57
N TYR A 91 5.30 10.27 14.32
CA TYR A 91 6.26 11.26 13.80
C TYR A 91 7.53 10.64 13.19
N ARG A 92 7.93 9.45 13.65
CA ARG A 92 9.09 8.71 13.10
C ARG A 92 8.88 8.21 11.67
N LEU A 93 7.63 8.13 11.23
CA LEU A 93 7.25 7.76 9.85
C LEU A 93 7.04 9.00 8.96
N ALA A 94 7.10 10.23 9.49
CA ALA A 94 6.76 11.44 8.75
C ALA A 94 7.64 11.69 7.50
N SER A 95 8.86 11.17 7.47
CA SER A 95 9.79 11.28 6.34
C SER A 95 9.80 10.06 5.41
N TYR A 96 8.94 9.07 5.66
CA TYR A 96 8.90 7.83 4.88
C TYR A 96 7.70 7.81 3.95
N ASP A 97 7.93 7.48 2.68
CA ASP A 97 6.87 7.17 1.72
C ASP A 97 6.41 5.72 1.90
N TYR A 98 5.63 5.49 2.96
CA TYR A 98 5.14 4.16 3.30
C TYR A 98 4.13 3.61 2.29
N ALA A 99 3.39 4.48 1.60
CA ALA A 99 2.42 4.08 0.58
C ALA A 99 3.15 3.44 -0.61
N SER A 100 4.18 4.10 -1.15
CA SER A 100 4.96 3.55 -2.26
C SER A 100 5.85 2.38 -1.84
N THR A 101 6.42 2.42 -0.63
CA THR A 101 7.42 1.43 -0.18
C THR A 101 6.79 0.12 0.28
N TYR A 102 5.67 0.20 1.01
CA TYR A 102 5.05 -0.95 1.68
C TYR A 102 3.63 -1.23 1.18
N SER A 103 3.10 -0.41 0.27
CA SER A 103 1.72 -0.50 -0.22
C SER A 103 0.69 -0.50 0.91
N VAL A 104 0.94 0.27 1.97
CA VAL A 104 0.06 0.42 3.14
C VAL A 104 -0.31 1.88 3.32
N ASP A 105 -1.58 2.12 3.61
CA ASP A 105 -2.11 3.47 3.79
C ASP A 105 -2.35 3.79 5.26
N PHE A 106 -2.03 5.03 5.66
CA PHE A 106 -2.43 5.57 6.95
C PHE A 106 -3.80 6.24 6.84
N ILE A 107 -4.73 5.91 7.75
CA ILE A 107 -6.04 6.54 7.84
C ILE A 107 -6.08 7.45 9.08
N PRO A 108 -6.25 8.77 8.93
CA PRO A 108 -6.31 9.70 10.05
C PRO A 108 -7.62 9.55 10.83
N MET A 109 -7.56 9.93 12.11
CA MET A 109 -8.73 9.97 12.99
C MET A 109 -8.89 11.32 13.69
N VAL A 110 -10.13 11.81 13.72
CA VAL A 110 -10.58 12.82 14.67
C VAL A 110 -11.19 12.10 15.87
N TRP A 111 -10.50 12.08 16.99
CA TRP A 111 -10.88 11.24 18.13
C TRP A 111 -12.09 11.77 18.90
N ASN A 112 -12.16 13.08 19.15
CA ASN A 112 -13.30 13.77 19.79
C ASN A 112 -13.50 15.17 19.18
N ASP A 113 -14.29 16.03 19.84
CA ASP A 113 -14.62 17.38 19.38
C ASP A 113 -13.48 18.41 19.58
N ASN A 114 -12.37 18.02 20.22
CA ASN A 114 -11.14 18.79 20.32
C ASN A 114 -10.32 18.69 19.02
N LEU A 115 -10.75 19.43 18.01
CA LEU A 115 -10.18 19.43 16.66
C LEU A 115 -9.65 20.80 16.26
N ASP A 116 -8.45 20.82 15.67
CA ASP A 116 -7.95 21.92 14.84
C ASP A 116 -8.29 21.65 13.36
N ASP A 117 -9.36 22.28 12.86
CA ASP A 117 -9.84 22.10 11.50
C ASP A 117 -8.81 22.57 10.46
N GLY A 118 -8.08 23.64 10.76
CA GLY A 118 -7.12 24.24 9.83
C GLY A 118 -5.95 23.30 9.58
N GLN A 119 -5.38 22.76 10.66
CA GLN A 119 -4.27 21.82 10.57
C GLN A 119 -4.69 20.51 9.90
N LEU A 120 -5.87 19.98 10.22
CA LEU A 120 -6.36 18.75 9.61
C LEU A 120 -6.64 18.94 8.11
N LYS A 121 -7.33 20.01 7.72
CA LYS A 121 -7.59 20.32 6.30
C LYS A 121 -6.30 20.47 5.51
N GLN A 122 -5.32 21.20 6.06
CA GLN A 122 -4.02 21.36 5.42
C GLN A 122 -3.32 20.00 5.23
N TYR A 123 -3.37 19.13 6.24
CA TYR A 123 -2.81 17.79 6.16
C TYR A 123 -3.49 16.96 5.07
N LEU A 124 -4.83 16.90 5.05
CA LEU A 124 -5.58 16.12 4.06
C LEU A 124 -5.36 16.62 2.62
N LEU A 125 -5.33 17.94 2.40
CA LEU A 125 -5.07 18.52 1.08
C LEU A 125 -3.64 18.24 0.58
N ALA A 126 -2.67 18.14 1.50
CA ALA A 126 -1.30 17.75 1.16
C ALA A 126 -1.14 16.24 0.88
N HIS A 127 -2.12 15.42 1.26
CA HIS A 127 -2.09 13.96 1.12
C HIS A 127 -3.35 13.46 0.38
N PRO A 128 -3.49 13.75 -0.93
CA PRO A 128 -4.73 13.46 -1.69
C PRO A 128 -5.04 11.97 -1.86
N SER A 129 -4.10 11.07 -1.53
CA SER A 129 -4.34 9.62 -1.45
C SER A 129 -5.18 9.21 -0.23
N ILE A 130 -5.35 10.10 0.75
CA ILE A 130 -6.23 9.83 1.89
C ILE A 130 -7.68 10.02 1.45
N HIS A 131 -8.42 8.93 1.36
CA HIS A 131 -9.83 8.92 0.93
C HIS A 131 -10.83 8.80 2.09
N TYR A 132 -10.35 8.49 3.30
CA TYR A 132 -11.19 8.23 4.47
C TYR A 132 -10.67 9.01 5.68
N LEU A 133 -11.60 9.45 6.52
CA LEU A 133 -11.33 10.07 7.81
C LEU A 133 -12.16 9.36 8.87
N LEU A 134 -11.50 8.71 9.82
CA LEU A 134 -12.16 8.13 10.98
C LEU A 134 -12.61 9.26 11.91
N VAL A 135 -13.82 9.16 12.49
CA VAL A 135 -14.36 10.22 13.34
C VAL A 135 -15.02 9.66 14.58
N ILE A 136 -14.81 10.35 15.71
CA ILE A 136 -15.45 10.16 17.02
C ILE A 136 -15.28 8.74 17.57
N ASN A 137 -14.30 8.57 18.47
CA ASN A 137 -13.97 7.27 19.07
C ASN A 137 -14.83 6.96 20.29
N GLU A 138 -15.71 5.96 20.20
CA GLU A 138 -16.49 5.42 21.32
C GLU A 138 -17.14 6.52 22.16
N PRO A 139 -18.00 7.37 21.55
CA PRO A 139 -18.58 8.52 22.25
C PRO A 139 -19.42 8.12 23.47
N ASN A 140 -19.90 6.87 23.50
CA ASN A 140 -20.68 6.29 24.59
C ASN A 140 -19.86 5.84 25.80
N LEU A 141 -18.52 5.91 25.77
CA LEU A 141 -17.65 5.54 26.87
C LEU A 141 -17.02 6.77 27.55
N LEU A 142 -17.00 6.77 28.88
CA LEU A 142 -16.54 7.91 29.69
C LEU A 142 -15.03 8.14 29.63
N ASP A 143 -14.26 7.08 29.37
CA ASP A 143 -12.81 7.07 29.23
C ASP A 143 -12.34 7.24 27.77
N GLN A 144 -13.28 7.49 26.85
CA GLN A 144 -13.04 7.67 25.42
C GLN A 144 -13.48 9.08 24.97
N ALA A 145 -14.04 9.25 23.77
CA ALA A 145 -14.42 10.57 23.29
C ALA A 145 -15.46 11.24 24.21
N ASN A 146 -16.26 10.44 24.93
CA ASN A 146 -17.20 10.89 25.95
C ASN A 146 -18.08 12.07 25.48
N LEU A 147 -18.86 11.83 24.42
CA LEU A 147 -19.75 12.81 23.83
C LEU A 147 -21.20 12.36 23.95
N THR A 148 -22.08 13.27 24.41
CA THR A 148 -23.52 13.04 24.32
C THR A 148 -23.97 13.03 22.84
N PRO A 149 -25.12 12.43 22.51
CA PRO A 149 -25.68 12.50 21.18
C PRO A 149 -25.81 13.93 20.64
N GLU A 150 -26.23 14.88 21.48
CA GLU A 150 -26.40 16.30 21.11
C GLU A 150 -25.05 16.98 20.84
N ALA A 151 -24.01 16.67 21.60
CA ALA A 151 -22.66 17.18 21.39
C ALA A 151 -22.07 16.65 20.07
N ALA A 152 -22.19 15.35 19.83
CA ALA A 152 -21.76 14.73 18.57
C ALA A 152 -22.50 15.30 17.35
N ALA A 153 -23.83 15.49 17.44
CA ALA A 153 -24.63 16.10 16.39
C ALA A 153 -24.26 17.56 16.14
N SER A 154 -23.96 18.32 17.21
CA SER A 154 -23.53 19.72 17.10
C SER A 154 -22.12 19.85 16.50
N PHE A 155 -21.26 18.87 16.71
CA PHE A 155 -19.92 18.80 16.12
C PHE A 155 -19.95 18.37 14.65
N TRP A 156 -20.90 17.51 14.26
CA TRP A 156 -20.97 16.88 12.93
C TRP A 156 -20.83 17.84 11.72
N PRO A 157 -21.45 19.04 11.69
CA PRO A 157 -21.31 19.96 10.56
C PRO A 157 -19.87 20.40 10.28
N ARG A 158 -18.99 20.44 11.30
CA ARG A 158 -17.56 20.73 11.11
C ARG A 158 -16.87 19.61 10.33
N LEU A 159 -17.18 18.35 10.65
CA LEU A 159 -16.68 17.17 9.94
C LEU A 159 -17.18 17.13 8.50
N GLU A 160 -18.46 17.44 8.27
CA GLU A 160 -19.04 17.53 6.93
C GLU A 160 -18.35 18.62 6.09
N GLN A 161 -18.05 19.77 6.69
CA GLN A 161 -17.31 20.82 6.00
C GLN A 161 -15.90 20.37 5.60
N ILE A 162 -15.19 19.64 6.47
CA ILE A 162 -13.88 19.07 6.16
C ILE A 162 -14.00 18.07 5.00
N ALA A 163 -14.97 17.16 5.06
CA ALA A 163 -15.23 16.19 4.00
C ALA A 163 -15.53 16.87 2.65
N ALA A 164 -16.38 17.91 2.65
CA ALA A 164 -16.71 18.67 1.45
C ALA A 164 -15.49 19.39 0.85
N GLN A 165 -14.58 19.89 1.68
CA GLN A 165 -13.41 20.66 1.25
C GLN A 165 -12.22 19.79 0.84
N THR A 166 -12.12 18.57 1.35
CA THR A 166 -10.95 17.69 1.15
C THR A 166 -11.28 16.45 0.31
N GLY A 167 -12.56 16.09 0.18
CA GLY A 167 -13.02 14.93 -0.57
C GLY A 167 -13.04 13.62 0.22
N VAL A 168 -12.57 13.61 1.47
CA VAL A 168 -12.58 12.41 2.32
C VAL A 168 -14.00 11.95 2.62
N LYS A 169 -14.17 10.63 2.78
CA LYS A 169 -15.39 10.03 3.34
C LYS A 169 -15.27 9.93 4.85
N LEU A 170 -16.33 10.33 5.55
CA LEU A 170 -16.41 10.20 7.00
C LEU A 170 -16.75 8.75 7.37
N VAL A 171 -16.01 8.20 8.33
CA VAL A 171 -16.22 6.84 8.85
C VAL A 171 -16.34 6.91 10.36
N GLY A 172 -17.57 6.81 10.86
CA GLY A 172 -17.89 6.88 12.28
C GLY A 172 -19.30 7.45 12.53
N PRO A 173 -19.67 7.74 13.79
CA PRO A 173 -18.91 7.49 15.01
C PRO A 173 -18.53 6.01 15.18
N ALA A 174 -17.37 5.72 15.75
CA ALA A 174 -16.98 4.36 16.09
C ALA A 174 -17.65 3.95 17.41
N MET A 175 -18.65 3.07 17.36
CA MET A 175 -19.35 2.55 18.53
C MET A 175 -18.68 1.26 19.06
N ASN A 176 -19.03 0.87 20.28
CA ASN A 176 -18.65 -0.39 20.93
C ASN A 176 -19.89 -1.04 21.57
#